data_AF-A0A7W1CEA0-F1
#
_entry.id   AF-A0A7W1CEA0-F1
#
_cell.length_a   1.000
_cell.length_b   1.000
_cell.length_c   1.000
_cell.angle_alpha   90.00
_cell.angle_beta   90.00
_cell.angle_gamma   90.00
#
_symmetry.space_group_name_H-M   'P 1'
#
loop_
_entity.id
_entity.type
_entity.pdbx_description
1 polymer ?
#
loop_
_entity_poly.entity_id
_entity_poly.type
_entity_poly.pdbx_seq_one_letter_code
_entity_poly.pdbx_strand_id
1 'polypeptide(L)'
;DEVARGRAIIPANINHPESEPMAIGRNFLVKINANIGNSAIASSIEEEVEKMRWATLWGADTVMDLSTGKNIHATREWILRNSPVPIGTVPIYQALEKVNGKAENLTWEIYRDTLIEQAEQGVDYFTIHAGVRLPYIPLTAKRTTGIVSRGGSIMAKWCLSHHEESFLYTRFSEICEIMRAYDVSFSLGDGLRPGSIADANDEAQFAELETLGELTKIAWEMDCQTMIEGPGHVPMHLIKENMDKQLAVCGEAPFYTLGPLTTDIAPGYDHITSGIGAAMIGWFGCAMLCYVTPKEHLGLPNKKDVKEGVITYKLAAHAADLAKGHPAAQMRDNALSKARFEFRWEDQFNLALDPEVAREYHDETLPAEGAKLAHFCSMCGPHFCSMKITQDVREYAAQQGVEEEKALAVGMAEKSREFAAGGGAIYHGNLPEGVDSEHH
;
A
#
# COMPACT_ATOMS: atom_id res chain seq x y z
N ASP A 1 -9.27 13.90 -19.67
CA ASP A 1 -10.06 14.68 -18.68
C ASP A 1 -9.44 14.66 -17.28
N GLU A 2 -9.30 13.50 -16.63
CA GLU A 2 -8.74 13.45 -15.26
C GLU A 2 -7.33 14.05 -15.15
N VAL A 3 -6.43 13.74 -16.09
CA VAL A 3 -5.08 14.35 -16.15
C VAL A 3 -5.15 15.86 -16.40
N ALA A 4 -5.96 16.29 -17.38
CA ALA A 4 -6.09 17.70 -17.74
C ALA A 4 -6.65 18.58 -16.60
N ARG A 5 -7.38 18.00 -15.65
CA ARG A 5 -7.88 18.69 -14.46
C ARG A 5 -7.00 18.48 -13.21
N GLY A 6 -5.86 17.81 -13.36
CA GLY A 6 -4.92 17.54 -12.27
C GLY A 6 -5.36 16.46 -11.28
N ARG A 7 -6.43 15.71 -11.55
CA ARG A 7 -7.00 14.67 -10.67
C ARG A 7 -6.41 13.27 -10.87
N ALA A 8 -5.60 13.13 -11.92
CA ALA A 8 -4.80 11.95 -12.18
C ALA A 8 -3.46 12.34 -12.79
N ILE A 9 -2.46 11.49 -12.61
CA ILE A 9 -1.16 11.59 -13.26
C ILE A 9 -0.79 10.27 -13.93
N ILE A 10 0.10 10.35 -14.91
CA ILE A 10 0.78 9.22 -15.56
C ILE A 10 2.28 9.52 -15.44
N PRO A 11 2.95 9.01 -14.38
CA PRO A 11 4.37 9.23 -14.20
C PRO A 11 5.15 8.43 -15.26
N ALA A 12 5.65 9.14 -16.27
CA ALA A 12 6.23 8.54 -17.46
C ALA A 12 7.32 9.45 -18.04
N ASN A 13 8.48 9.48 -17.37
CA ASN A 13 9.60 10.27 -17.85
C ASN A 13 10.00 9.79 -19.26
N ILE A 14 10.28 10.73 -20.16
CA ILE A 14 10.66 10.45 -21.55
C ILE A 14 11.89 9.53 -21.68
N ASN A 15 12.73 9.46 -20.64
CA ASN A 15 13.93 8.64 -20.57
C ASN A 15 13.72 7.29 -19.83
N HIS A 16 12.48 6.90 -19.56
CA HIS A 16 12.14 5.58 -18.99
C HIS A 16 11.28 4.75 -19.96
N PRO A 17 11.81 4.39 -21.13
CA PRO A 17 11.07 3.63 -22.14
C PRO A 17 10.69 2.21 -21.71
N GLU A 18 11.31 1.69 -20.65
CA GLU A 18 11.01 0.38 -20.08
C GLU A 18 9.70 0.36 -19.26
N SER A 19 9.22 1.53 -18.81
CA SER A 19 8.04 1.65 -17.95
C SER A 19 6.74 1.36 -18.72
N GLU A 20 5.93 0.43 -18.21
CA GLU A 20 4.58 0.18 -18.71
C GLU A 20 3.63 1.25 -18.12
N PRO A 21 3.05 2.14 -18.95
CA PRO A 21 2.31 3.29 -18.42
C PRO A 21 1.13 2.91 -17.53
N MET A 22 0.98 3.62 -16.41
CA MET A 22 -0.11 3.43 -15.45
C MET A 22 -0.66 4.78 -14.98
N ALA A 23 -1.90 4.79 -14.51
CA ALA A 23 -2.56 6.01 -14.01
C ALA A 23 -2.72 5.99 -12.48
N ILE A 24 -2.40 7.11 -11.84
CA ILE A 24 -2.60 7.35 -10.41
C ILE A 24 -3.67 8.43 -10.26
N GLY A 25 -4.82 8.07 -9.68
CA GLY A 25 -5.91 9.02 -9.42
C GLY A 25 -7.09 8.35 -8.72
N ARG A 26 -7.89 9.13 -8.00
CA ARG A 26 -9.01 8.65 -7.18
C ARG A 26 -10.05 7.82 -7.95
N ASN A 27 -10.26 8.17 -9.22
CA ASN A 27 -11.24 7.54 -10.11
C ASN A 27 -10.74 6.26 -10.80
N PHE A 28 -9.52 5.82 -10.49
CA PHE A 28 -8.95 4.57 -10.96
C PHE A 28 -8.85 3.56 -9.81
N LEU A 29 -8.37 2.35 -10.12
CA LEU A 29 -7.93 1.38 -9.09
C LEU A 29 -6.89 2.03 -8.18
N VAL A 30 -6.98 1.77 -6.87
CA VAL A 30 -5.99 2.24 -5.91
C VAL A 30 -4.66 1.56 -6.21
N LYS A 31 -3.59 2.36 -6.27
CA LYS A 31 -2.23 1.89 -6.56
C LYS A 31 -1.42 1.72 -5.29
N ILE A 32 -0.38 0.91 -5.33
CA ILE A 32 0.55 0.76 -4.19
C ILE A 32 1.98 1.03 -4.63
N ASN A 33 2.77 1.59 -3.73
CA ASN A 33 4.21 1.79 -3.91
C ASN A 33 5.00 0.87 -2.97
N ALA A 34 6.10 0.29 -3.46
CA ALA A 34 7.09 -0.39 -2.63
C ALA A 34 8.39 0.43 -2.54
N ASN A 35 8.90 0.62 -1.33
CA ASN A 35 10.20 1.26 -1.12
C ASN A 35 11.31 0.23 -1.11
N ILE A 36 12.35 0.47 -1.90
CA ILE A 36 13.61 -0.25 -1.86
C ILE A 36 14.74 0.75 -1.64
N GLY A 37 15.98 0.29 -1.69
CA GLY A 37 17.16 1.13 -1.58
C GLY A 37 18.19 0.53 -0.66
N ASN A 38 19.45 0.79 -1.02
CA ASN A 38 20.59 0.43 -0.20
C ASN A 38 20.81 1.44 0.94
N SER A 39 21.66 1.07 1.88
CA SER A 39 22.14 2.01 2.90
C SER A 39 23.65 1.94 3.02
N ALA A 40 24.25 2.90 3.72
CA ALA A 40 25.68 2.90 4.00
C ALA A 40 26.21 1.62 4.68
N ILE A 41 25.32 0.80 5.25
CA ILE A 41 25.64 -0.38 6.07
C ILE A 41 25.16 -1.71 5.47
N ALA A 42 24.33 -1.70 4.42
CA ALA A 42 23.72 -2.92 3.90
C ALA A 42 23.23 -2.80 2.45
N SER A 43 23.19 -3.95 1.77
CA SER A 43 22.70 -4.21 0.41
C SER A 43 23.70 -3.95 -0.74
N SER A 44 23.51 -4.67 -1.84
CA SER A 44 24.25 -4.54 -3.11
C SER A 44 23.33 -4.12 -4.26
N ILE A 45 23.90 -3.76 -5.42
CA ILE A 45 23.11 -3.41 -6.62
C ILE A 45 22.20 -4.58 -7.02
N GLU A 46 22.74 -5.80 -7.01
CA GLU A 46 22.01 -7.02 -7.37
C GLU A 46 20.83 -7.27 -6.43
N GLU A 47 21.03 -7.08 -5.12
CA GLU A 47 19.95 -7.22 -4.13
C GLU A 47 18.85 -6.16 -4.32
N GLU A 48 19.20 -4.93 -4.68
CA GLU A 48 18.19 -3.89 -4.96
C GLU A 48 17.39 -4.17 -6.23
N VAL A 49 18.03 -4.62 -7.31
CA VAL A 49 17.33 -5.03 -8.54
C VAL A 49 16.42 -6.22 -8.27
N GLU A 50 16.87 -7.20 -7.49
CA GLU A 50 16.04 -8.34 -7.11
C GLU A 50 14.86 -7.93 -6.23
N LYS A 51 15.05 -7.01 -5.27
CA LYS A 51 13.95 -6.46 -4.47
C LYS A 51 12.93 -5.71 -5.32
N MET A 52 13.37 -4.92 -6.31
CA MET A 52 12.46 -4.27 -7.27
C MET A 52 11.62 -5.31 -8.01
N ARG A 53 12.28 -6.30 -8.65
CA ARG A 53 11.59 -7.36 -9.41
C ARG A 53 10.64 -8.17 -8.54
N TRP A 54 11.04 -8.42 -7.30
CA TRP A 54 10.22 -9.14 -6.34
C TRP A 54 8.99 -8.32 -5.93
N ALA A 55 9.15 -7.02 -5.67
CA ALA A 55 8.04 -6.15 -5.33
C ALA A 55 7.02 -6.06 -6.48
N THR A 56 7.49 -5.87 -7.71
CA THR A 56 6.63 -5.78 -8.90
C THR A 56 5.91 -7.09 -9.20
N LEU A 57 6.60 -8.23 -9.05
CA LEU A 57 5.99 -9.57 -9.19
C LEU A 57 4.77 -9.75 -8.28
N TRP A 58 4.84 -9.29 -7.03
CA TRP A 58 3.76 -9.41 -6.06
C TRP A 58 2.70 -8.30 -6.18
N GLY A 59 2.90 -7.35 -7.09
CA GLY A 59 1.89 -6.39 -7.51
C GLY A 59 2.18 -4.93 -7.16
N ALA A 60 3.39 -4.56 -6.73
CA ALA A 60 3.75 -3.16 -6.56
C ALA A 60 3.54 -2.39 -7.88
N ASP A 61 2.74 -1.33 -7.84
CA ASP A 61 2.35 -0.56 -9.03
C ASP A 61 3.39 0.53 -9.36
N THR A 62 4.14 0.99 -8.35
CA THR A 62 5.36 1.80 -8.49
C THR A 62 6.42 1.33 -7.50
N VAL A 63 7.67 1.71 -7.72
CA VAL A 63 8.77 1.46 -6.78
C VAL A 63 9.53 2.76 -6.53
N MET A 64 9.95 3.00 -5.29
CA MET A 64 10.88 4.10 -4.99
C MET A 64 12.26 3.59 -4.63
N ASP A 65 13.28 4.14 -5.28
CA ASP A 65 14.68 3.96 -4.86
C ASP A 65 15.02 5.01 -3.79
N LEU A 66 15.07 4.56 -2.54
CA LEU A 66 15.44 5.37 -1.37
C LEU A 66 16.89 5.14 -0.93
N SER A 67 17.74 4.66 -1.85
CA SER A 67 19.16 4.41 -1.62
C SER A 67 19.89 5.59 -0.98
N THR A 68 20.77 5.27 -0.03
CA THR A 68 21.63 6.24 0.67
C THR A 68 23.07 5.73 0.75
N GLY A 69 24.04 6.64 0.84
CA GLY A 69 25.46 6.30 0.86
C GLY A 69 26.08 6.17 -0.54
N LYS A 70 26.89 5.12 -0.75
CA LYS A 70 27.71 4.98 -1.97
C LYS A 70 26.93 4.38 -3.14
N ASN A 71 27.38 4.70 -4.35
CA ASN A 71 26.89 4.13 -5.61
C ASN A 71 25.41 4.37 -5.93
N ILE A 72 24.76 5.36 -5.32
CA ILE A 72 23.34 5.71 -5.56
C ILE A 72 23.01 5.80 -7.05
N HIS A 73 23.82 6.52 -7.83
CA HIS A 73 23.63 6.68 -9.27
C HIS A 73 23.65 5.35 -10.02
N ALA A 74 24.64 4.50 -9.74
CA ALA A 74 24.81 3.21 -10.41
C ALA A 74 23.72 2.21 -10.02
N THR A 75 23.36 2.14 -8.74
CA THR A 75 22.23 1.30 -8.27
C THR A 75 20.94 1.68 -8.99
N ARG A 76 20.63 2.99 -9.04
CA ARG A 76 19.42 3.49 -9.70
C ARG A 76 19.39 3.22 -11.19
N GLU A 77 20.52 3.32 -11.89
CA GLU A 77 20.60 3.00 -13.31
C GLU A 77 20.17 1.55 -13.58
N TRP A 78 20.69 0.60 -12.78
CA TRP A 78 20.31 -0.80 -12.90
C TRP A 78 18.84 -1.05 -12.57
N ILE A 79 18.29 -0.33 -11.58
CA ILE A 79 16.85 -0.41 -11.24
C ILE A 79 16.01 0.08 -12.42
N LEU A 80 16.24 1.30 -12.92
CA LEU A 80 15.48 1.92 -14.01
C LEU A 80 15.47 1.05 -15.27
N ARG A 81 16.65 0.64 -15.73
CA ARG A 81 16.79 -0.18 -16.95
C ARG A 81 16.17 -1.59 -16.85
N ASN A 82 15.72 -1.99 -15.67
CA ASN A 82 15.07 -3.28 -15.42
C ASN A 82 13.64 -3.14 -14.87
N SER A 83 13.14 -1.92 -14.67
CA SER A 83 11.85 -1.68 -14.04
C SER A 83 10.75 -1.59 -15.10
N PRO A 84 9.71 -2.44 -15.06
CA PRO A 84 8.53 -2.26 -15.88
C PRO A 84 7.53 -1.26 -15.27
N VAL A 85 7.81 -0.72 -14.08
CA VAL A 85 6.93 0.20 -13.35
C VAL A 85 7.61 1.55 -13.12
N PRO A 86 6.84 2.62 -12.89
CA PRO A 86 7.40 3.93 -12.56
C PRO A 86 8.32 3.88 -11.34
N ILE A 87 9.48 4.54 -11.45
CA ILE A 87 10.47 4.70 -10.39
C ILE A 87 10.39 6.11 -9.82
N GLY A 88 10.19 6.17 -8.50
CA GLY A 88 10.30 7.42 -7.73
C GLY A 88 11.62 7.54 -6.97
N THR A 89 12.00 8.76 -6.65
CA THR A 89 13.15 9.03 -5.76
C THR A 89 12.87 10.21 -4.84
N VAL A 90 13.78 10.41 -3.88
CA VAL A 90 13.83 11.60 -3.05
C VAL A 90 15.16 12.33 -3.35
N PRO A 91 15.23 13.29 -4.30
CA PRO A 91 16.49 13.84 -4.79
C PRO A 91 17.40 14.45 -3.71
N ILE A 92 16.82 14.94 -2.60
CA ILE A 92 17.60 15.52 -1.49
C ILE A 92 18.52 14.48 -0.83
N TYR A 93 18.22 13.18 -0.92
CA TYR A 93 19.08 12.14 -0.35
C TYR A 93 20.42 12.04 -1.09
N GLN A 94 20.38 12.04 -2.43
CA GLN A 94 21.61 12.04 -3.21
C GLN A 94 22.34 13.39 -3.12
N ALA A 95 21.60 14.50 -3.13
CA ALA A 95 22.20 15.83 -2.96
C ALA A 95 22.95 15.94 -1.62
N LEU A 96 22.41 15.35 -0.55
CA LEU A 96 23.05 15.30 0.76
C LEU A 96 24.35 14.49 0.75
N GLU A 97 24.40 13.37 0.03
CA GLU A 97 25.64 12.59 -0.15
C GLU A 97 26.71 13.38 -0.90
N LYS A 98 26.33 14.18 -1.92
CA LYS A 98 27.26 15.07 -2.64
C LYS A 98 27.94 16.11 -1.73
N VAL A 99 27.33 16.42 -0.58
CA VAL A 99 27.87 17.32 0.44
C VAL A 99 28.34 16.60 1.71
N ASN A 100 28.61 15.29 1.62
CA ASN A 100 29.11 14.46 2.72
C ASN A 100 28.22 14.48 3.97
N GLY A 101 26.90 14.43 3.81
CA GLY A 101 25.97 14.35 4.94
C GLY A 101 25.71 15.69 5.66
N LYS A 102 26.31 16.79 5.19
CA LYS A 102 26.17 18.11 5.84
C LYS A 102 25.03 18.89 5.21
N ALA A 103 23.86 18.83 5.85
CA ALA A 103 22.67 19.53 5.37
C ALA A 103 22.96 21.02 5.13
N GLU A 104 23.69 21.69 6.02
CA GLU A 104 24.08 23.10 5.91
C GLU A 104 24.92 23.45 4.65
N ASN A 105 25.49 22.45 3.98
CA ASN A 105 26.26 22.67 2.75
C ASN A 105 25.42 22.49 1.47
N LEU A 106 24.14 22.12 1.59
CA LEU A 106 23.26 22.03 0.43
C LEU A 106 23.04 23.41 -0.19
N THR A 107 23.11 23.49 -1.51
CA THR A 107 22.78 24.69 -2.28
C THR A 107 21.82 24.33 -3.41
N TRP A 108 21.20 25.36 -4.00
CA TRP A 108 20.36 25.21 -5.19
C TRP A 108 21.11 24.52 -6.33
N GLU A 109 22.36 24.88 -6.59
CA GLU A 109 23.14 24.35 -7.70
C GLU A 109 23.35 22.83 -7.57
N ILE A 110 23.71 22.36 -6.37
CA ILE A 110 23.89 20.92 -6.10
C ILE A 110 22.57 20.17 -6.27
N TYR A 111 21.47 20.76 -5.81
CA TYR A 111 20.15 20.15 -5.93
C TYR A 111 19.67 20.12 -7.38
N ARG A 112 19.80 21.23 -8.11
CA ARG A 112 19.50 21.37 -9.54
C ARG A 112 20.25 20.32 -10.36
N ASP A 113 21.55 20.21 -10.16
CA ASP A 113 22.38 19.23 -10.88
C ASP A 113 21.94 17.79 -10.54
N THR A 114 21.45 17.55 -9.32
CA THR A 114 20.88 16.25 -8.91
C THR A 114 19.54 15.96 -9.58
N LEU A 115 18.66 16.96 -9.74
CA LEU A 115 17.40 16.80 -10.46
C LEU A 115 17.64 16.43 -11.93
N ILE A 116 18.53 17.17 -12.61
CA ILE A 116 18.88 16.93 -14.01
C ILE A 116 19.48 15.53 -14.17
N GLU A 117 20.46 15.17 -13.31
CA GLU A 117 21.08 13.84 -13.33
C GLU A 117 20.03 12.72 -13.24
N GLN A 118 19.06 12.83 -12.34
CA GLN A 118 18.03 11.80 -12.16
C GLN A 118 16.98 11.80 -13.27
N ALA A 119 16.62 12.98 -13.78
CA ALA A 119 15.68 13.10 -14.89
C ALA A 119 16.25 12.54 -16.19
N GLU A 120 17.56 12.71 -16.43
CA GLU A 120 18.26 12.10 -17.56
C GLU A 120 18.35 10.57 -17.46
N GLN A 121 18.43 10.01 -16.24
CA GLN A 121 18.37 8.55 -16.07
C GLN A 121 16.99 7.96 -16.37
N GLY A 122 15.92 8.73 -16.14
CA GLY A 122 14.53 8.29 -16.34
C GLY A 122 13.71 8.17 -15.06
N VAL A 123 14.04 8.84 -13.96
CA VAL A 123 13.15 8.85 -12.79
C VAL A 123 11.81 9.49 -13.13
N ASP A 124 10.70 8.82 -12.84
CA ASP A 124 9.36 9.23 -13.27
C ASP A 124 8.68 10.24 -12.33
N TYR A 125 9.04 10.21 -11.05
CA TYR A 125 8.55 11.19 -10.09
C TYR A 125 9.54 11.50 -8.98
N PHE A 126 9.51 12.75 -8.52
CA PHE A 126 10.36 13.23 -7.42
C PHE A 126 9.54 13.59 -6.20
N THR A 127 9.90 13.00 -5.06
CA THR A 127 9.48 13.50 -3.75
C THR A 127 10.28 14.74 -3.38
N ILE A 128 9.62 15.90 -3.38
CA ILE A 128 10.22 17.21 -3.11
C ILE A 128 9.52 17.85 -1.91
N HIS A 129 10.29 18.08 -0.84
CA HIS A 129 9.81 18.60 0.45
C HIS A 129 9.74 20.15 0.44
N ALA A 130 9.15 20.73 -0.60
CA ALA A 130 9.03 22.17 -0.76
C ALA A 130 8.01 22.82 0.20
N GLY A 131 7.17 22.01 0.87
CA GLY A 131 6.24 22.47 1.91
C GLY A 131 6.88 22.73 3.28
N VAL A 132 8.12 22.26 3.52
CA VAL A 132 8.84 22.49 4.78
C VAL A 132 9.39 23.91 4.81
N ARG A 133 8.57 24.84 5.29
CA ARG A 133 8.91 26.26 5.39
C ARG A 133 9.53 26.61 6.74
N LEU A 134 10.44 27.59 6.75
CA LEU A 134 11.10 28.08 7.96
C LEU A 134 10.12 28.38 9.13
N PRO A 135 9.03 29.15 8.94
CA PRO A 135 8.09 29.45 10.03
C PRO A 135 7.30 28.24 10.56
N TYR A 136 7.30 27.10 9.86
CA TYR A 136 6.57 25.90 10.30
C TYR A 136 7.41 25.03 11.24
N ILE A 137 8.73 25.14 11.21
CA ILE A 137 9.63 24.32 12.05
C ILE A 137 9.34 24.52 13.55
N PRO A 138 9.10 25.74 14.09
CA PRO A 138 8.74 25.90 15.49
C PRO A 138 7.41 25.23 15.90
N LEU A 139 6.49 25.00 14.95
CA LEU A 139 5.21 24.32 15.23
C LEU A 139 5.44 22.87 15.69
N THR A 140 6.53 22.24 15.24
CA THR A 140 6.86 20.86 15.62
C THR A 140 7.52 20.75 17.00
N ALA A 141 7.85 21.88 17.66
CA ALA A 141 8.59 21.86 18.92
C ALA A 141 7.82 21.18 20.08
N LYS A 142 6.49 21.06 19.96
CA LYS A 142 5.62 20.44 20.97
C LYS A 142 5.24 18.98 20.63
N ARG A 143 5.69 18.46 19.49
CA ARG A 143 5.39 17.09 19.07
C ARG A 143 6.07 16.08 19.97
N THR A 144 5.43 14.93 20.11
CA THR A 144 5.96 13.75 20.80
C THR A 144 7.13 13.15 20.03
N THR A 145 7.03 13.09 18.70
CA THR A 145 8.03 12.46 17.82
C THR A 145 8.74 13.43 16.89
N GLY A 146 8.44 14.73 16.98
CA GLY A 146 9.11 15.77 16.20
C GLY A 146 8.88 15.64 14.69
N ILE A 147 9.97 15.73 13.92
CA ILE A 147 9.97 15.59 12.46
C ILE A 147 10.52 14.21 12.11
N VAL A 148 9.66 13.30 11.65
CA VAL A 148 10.04 11.92 11.30
C VAL A 148 10.32 11.72 9.81
N SER A 149 10.04 12.72 8.97
CA SER A 149 10.47 12.69 7.58
C SER A 149 11.97 12.88 7.48
N ARG A 150 12.67 11.95 6.84
CA ARG A 150 14.11 12.10 6.55
C ARG A 150 14.36 13.33 5.66
N GLY A 151 13.63 13.47 4.56
CA GLY A 151 13.76 14.64 3.68
C GLY A 151 13.34 15.94 4.36
N GLY A 152 12.25 15.89 5.14
CA GLY A 152 11.77 17.05 5.89
C GLY A 152 12.76 17.51 6.97
N SER A 153 13.36 16.60 7.72
CA SER A 153 14.37 16.92 8.73
C SER A 153 15.67 17.49 8.14
N ILE A 154 16.09 17.03 6.95
CA ILE A 154 17.20 17.62 6.19
C ILE A 154 16.90 19.09 5.86
N MET A 155 15.71 19.37 5.33
CA MET A 155 15.30 20.73 4.98
C MET A 155 15.11 21.61 6.21
N ALA A 156 14.54 21.09 7.30
CA ALA A 156 14.43 21.82 8.55
C ALA A 156 15.82 22.21 9.10
N LYS A 157 16.78 21.27 9.09
CA LYS A 157 18.16 21.55 9.50
C LYS A 157 18.79 22.64 8.61
N TRP A 158 18.63 22.56 7.30
CA TRP A 158 19.14 23.58 6.37
C TRP A 158 18.55 24.97 6.66
N CYS A 159 17.23 25.07 6.84
CA CYS A 159 16.55 26.33 7.13
C CYS A 159 17.03 26.93 8.46
N LEU A 160 17.20 26.11 9.50
CA LEU A 160 17.68 26.58 10.80
C LEU A 160 19.15 27.01 10.78
N SER A 161 20.00 26.33 10.00
CA SER A 161 21.42 26.68 9.88
C SER A 161 21.66 28.02 9.19
N HIS A 162 20.82 28.38 8.22
CA HIS A 162 20.93 29.64 7.48
C HIS A 162 19.99 30.72 7.98
N HIS A 163 18.95 30.35 8.73
CA HIS A 163 17.81 31.20 9.05
C HIS A 163 17.15 31.80 7.79
N GLU A 164 17.04 30.98 6.75
CA GLU A 164 16.49 31.33 5.45
C GLU A 164 15.29 30.43 5.11
N GLU A 165 14.40 30.93 4.23
CA GLU A 165 13.30 30.13 3.71
C GLU A 165 13.83 28.99 2.84
N SER A 166 13.12 27.85 2.86
CA SER A 166 13.47 26.67 2.07
C SER A 166 13.82 27.01 0.62
N PHE A 167 15.03 26.65 0.19
CA PHE A 167 15.43 26.86 -1.21
C PHE A 167 14.56 26.06 -2.19
N LEU A 168 13.97 24.94 -1.75
CA LEU A 168 13.02 24.16 -2.56
C LEU A 168 11.71 24.94 -2.79
N TYR A 169 11.27 25.69 -1.79
CA TYR A 169 10.10 26.56 -1.89
C TYR A 169 10.40 27.79 -2.77
N THR A 170 11.49 28.50 -2.46
CA THR A 170 11.83 29.75 -3.17
C THR A 170 12.26 29.55 -4.61
N ARG A 171 12.75 28.36 -4.98
CA ARG A 171 13.17 27.99 -6.34
C ARG A 171 12.18 27.06 -7.04
N PHE A 172 10.94 26.94 -6.53
CA PHE A 172 9.98 25.95 -7.02
C PHE A 172 9.66 26.08 -8.52
N SER A 173 9.59 27.30 -9.06
CA SER A 173 9.38 27.51 -10.51
C SER A 173 10.55 27.00 -11.35
N GLU A 174 11.80 27.17 -10.90
CA GLU A 174 12.98 26.63 -11.59
C GLU A 174 12.99 25.09 -11.54
N ILE A 175 12.49 24.49 -10.45
CA ILE A 175 12.28 23.03 -10.35
C ILE A 175 11.24 22.58 -11.39
N CYS A 176 10.12 23.31 -11.53
CA CYS A 176 9.09 23.00 -12.52
C CYS A 176 9.64 23.02 -13.96
N GLU A 177 10.49 23.99 -14.30
CA GLU A 177 11.12 24.06 -15.64
C GLU A 177 11.93 22.79 -15.96
N ILE A 178 12.68 22.29 -14.97
CA ILE A 178 13.46 21.05 -15.13
C ILE A 178 12.51 19.86 -15.29
N MET A 179 11.57 19.69 -14.37
CA MET A 179 10.68 18.52 -14.36
C MET A 179 9.82 18.43 -15.62
N ARG A 180 9.30 19.57 -16.10
CA ARG A 180 8.55 19.67 -17.35
C ARG A 180 9.36 19.22 -18.57
N ALA A 181 10.66 19.52 -18.61
CA ALA A 181 11.50 19.18 -19.76
C ALA A 181 11.63 17.67 -19.99
N TYR A 182 11.37 16.85 -18.97
CA TYR A 182 11.50 15.40 -19.00
C TYR A 182 10.19 14.64 -18.68
N ASP A 183 9.09 15.36 -18.41
CA ASP A 183 7.81 14.82 -17.90
C ASP A 183 7.97 14.04 -16.57
N VAL A 184 8.77 14.58 -15.65
CA VAL A 184 8.84 14.06 -14.28
C VAL A 184 7.66 14.61 -13.48
N SER A 185 6.90 13.72 -12.84
CA SER A 185 5.80 14.11 -11.97
C SER A 185 6.30 14.61 -10.60
N PHE A 186 5.62 15.59 -10.03
CA PHE A 186 5.80 15.97 -8.62
C PHE A 186 5.12 14.98 -7.71
N SER A 187 5.85 14.51 -6.70
CA SER A 187 5.31 14.02 -5.44
C SER A 187 5.63 15.06 -4.38
N LEU A 188 4.67 15.92 -4.03
CA LEU A 188 4.90 16.98 -3.06
C LEU A 188 4.97 16.36 -1.65
N GLY A 189 6.18 16.33 -1.09
CA GLY A 189 6.51 15.54 0.10
C GLY A 189 5.93 16.08 1.40
N ASP A 190 5.58 15.18 2.30
CA ASP A 190 4.99 15.45 3.61
C ASP A 190 6.07 15.54 4.71
N GLY A 191 6.94 16.54 4.58
CA GLY A 191 8.09 16.73 5.47
C GLY A 191 7.73 16.91 6.95
N LEU A 192 6.52 17.38 7.26
CA LEU A 192 5.97 17.57 8.58
C LEU A 192 4.85 16.56 8.88
N ARG A 193 4.83 15.37 8.26
CA ARG A 193 3.87 14.31 8.64
C ARG A 193 4.00 13.88 10.13
N PRO A 194 2.93 13.36 10.73
CA PRO A 194 2.96 12.83 12.10
C PRO A 194 3.68 11.47 12.16
N GLY A 195 4.57 11.33 13.15
CA GLY A 195 5.30 10.09 13.46
C GLY A 195 4.80 9.35 14.70
N SER A 196 3.71 9.83 15.29
CA SER A 196 2.97 9.16 16.34
C SER A 196 1.50 9.57 16.28
N ILE A 197 0.63 8.76 16.86
CA ILE A 197 -0.80 9.05 16.99
C ILE A 197 -1.05 10.39 17.71
N ALA A 198 -0.17 10.77 18.64
CA ALA A 198 -0.28 12.01 19.41
C ALA A 198 -0.04 13.28 18.57
N ASP A 199 0.70 13.16 17.47
CA ASP A 199 1.08 14.29 16.61
C ASP A 199 0.14 14.45 15.39
N ALA A 200 -0.84 13.55 15.24
CA ALA A 200 -1.75 13.52 14.10
C ALA A 200 -2.68 14.75 14.05
N ASN A 201 -2.82 15.31 12.85
CA ASN A 201 -3.67 16.46 12.51
C ASN A 201 -3.27 17.75 13.24
N ASP A 202 -2.01 17.87 13.64
CA ASP A 202 -1.52 19.08 14.30
C ASP A 202 -1.34 20.26 13.31
N GLU A 203 -1.03 21.43 13.87
CA GLU A 203 -0.85 22.67 13.11
C GLU A 203 0.28 22.57 12.09
N ALA A 204 1.39 21.89 12.42
CA ALA A 204 2.54 21.76 11.53
C ALA A 204 2.19 20.94 10.28
N GLN A 205 1.51 19.81 10.46
CA GLN A 205 1.07 18.95 9.36
C GLN A 205 0.15 19.71 8.41
N PHE A 206 -0.85 20.41 8.95
CA PHE A 206 -1.87 21.06 8.15
C PHE A 206 -1.40 22.37 7.51
N ALA A 207 -0.43 23.08 8.11
CA ALA A 207 0.24 24.22 7.49
C ALA A 207 1.07 23.80 6.27
N GLU A 208 1.77 22.66 6.36
CA GLU A 208 2.46 22.09 5.20
C GLU A 208 1.46 21.71 4.11
N LEU A 209 0.40 20.96 4.43
CA LEU A 209 -0.62 20.53 3.45
C LEU A 209 -1.24 21.70 2.67
N GLU A 210 -1.55 22.81 3.33
CA GLU A 210 -2.05 24.02 2.67
C GLU A 210 -1.02 24.60 1.69
N THR A 211 0.25 24.62 2.10
CA THR A 211 1.37 25.05 1.25
C THR A 211 1.52 24.12 0.04
N LEU A 212 1.37 22.80 0.21
CA LEU A 212 1.39 21.87 -0.92
C LEU A 212 0.27 22.17 -1.91
N GLY A 213 -0.92 22.55 -1.45
CA GLY A 213 -2.02 22.99 -2.30
C GLY A 213 -1.72 24.27 -3.10
N GLU A 214 -0.95 25.21 -2.54
CA GLU A 214 -0.44 26.39 -3.26
C GLU A 214 0.58 25.99 -4.33
N LEU A 215 1.55 25.14 -3.97
CA LEU A 215 2.60 24.66 -4.86
C LEU A 215 2.02 23.84 -6.03
N THR A 216 0.98 23.05 -5.80
CA THR A 216 0.26 22.34 -6.85
C THR A 216 -0.30 23.27 -7.93
N LYS A 217 -0.86 24.42 -7.54
CA LYS A 217 -1.37 25.40 -8.51
C LYS A 217 -0.24 25.97 -9.37
N ILE A 218 0.89 26.28 -8.75
CA ILE A 218 2.09 26.75 -9.47
C ILE A 218 2.59 25.67 -10.45
N ALA A 219 2.68 24.41 -10.01
CA ALA A 219 3.08 23.30 -10.86
C ALA A 219 2.12 23.12 -12.05
N TRP A 220 0.81 23.19 -11.83
CA TRP A 220 -0.19 23.08 -12.89
C TRP A 220 -0.17 24.25 -13.88
N GLU A 221 0.08 25.48 -13.44
CA GLU A 221 0.28 26.63 -14.33
C GLU A 221 1.50 26.45 -15.27
N MET A 222 2.42 25.56 -14.90
CA MET A 222 3.62 25.21 -15.67
C MET A 222 3.51 23.85 -16.39
N ASP A 223 2.32 23.25 -16.44
CA ASP A 223 2.03 21.95 -17.05
C ASP A 223 2.75 20.76 -16.38
N CYS A 224 3.10 20.86 -15.10
CA CYS A 224 3.72 19.76 -14.35
C CYS A 224 2.67 18.87 -13.67
N GLN A 225 2.71 17.57 -13.94
CA GLN A 225 1.89 16.57 -13.25
C GLN A 225 2.22 16.53 -11.75
N THR A 226 1.21 16.46 -10.88
CA THR A 226 1.41 16.57 -9.42
C THR A 226 0.54 15.60 -8.64
N MET A 227 1.13 14.90 -7.68
CA MET A 227 0.46 14.23 -6.56
C MET A 227 0.98 14.78 -5.21
N ILE A 228 0.20 14.57 -4.16
CA ILE A 228 0.47 15.07 -2.81
C ILE A 228 0.82 13.90 -1.90
N GLU A 229 1.89 13.98 -1.12
CA GLU A 229 2.16 13.02 -0.05
C GLU A 229 1.36 13.36 1.21
N GLY A 230 1.00 12.32 1.97
CA GLY A 230 0.13 12.41 3.13
C GLY A 230 0.55 11.48 4.26
N PRO A 231 -0.10 11.64 5.43
CA PRO A 231 0.45 11.30 6.74
C PRO A 231 0.87 9.84 6.95
N GLY A 232 1.71 9.70 7.99
CA GLY A 232 2.21 8.43 8.52
C GLY A 232 1.33 7.85 9.64
N HIS A 233 1.32 8.44 10.84
CA HIS A 233 0.62 7.87 12.00
C HIS A 233 -0.66 8.66 12.30
N VAL A 234 -1.83 8.04 12.14
CA VAL A 234 -3.14 8.69 12.30
C VAL A 234 -4.17 7.72 12.88
N PRO A 235 -4.78 8.01 14.04
CA PRO A 235 -5.82 7.14 14.59
C PRO A 235 -7.07 7.21 13.72
N MET A 236 -7.80 6.09 13.62
CA MET A 236 -8.90 5.92 12.64
C MET A 236 -9.92 7.07 12.57
N HIS A 237 -10.28 7.65 13.72
CA HIS A 237 -11.26 8.74 13.80
C HIS A 237 -10.79 10.06 13.15
N LEU A 238 -9.48 10.23 12.92
CA LEU A 238 -8.88 11.41 12.29
C LEU A 238 -8.55 11.21 10.79
N ILE A 239 -8.65 9.98 10.28
CA ILE A 239 -8.30 9.67 8.87
C ILE A 239 -9.21 10.44 7.89
N LYS A 240 -10.50 10.55 8.19
CA LYS A 240 -11.45 11.21 7.28
C LYS A 240 -11.14 12.70 7.09
N GLU A 241 -10.75 13.39 8.16
CA GLU A 241 -10.37 14.80 8.13
C GLU A 241 -9.16 15.04 7.21
N ASN A 242 -8.17 14.15 7.24
CA ASN A 242 -7.00 14.23 6.35
C ASN A 242 -7.42 14.21 4.87
N MET A 243 -8.29 13.27 4.49
CA MET A 243 -8.77 13.17 3.12
C MET A 243 -9.59 14.40 2.73
N ASP A 244 -10.50 14.86 3.59
CA ASP A 244 -11.34 16.02 3.31
C ASP A 244 -10.53 17.30 3.14
N LYS A 245 -9.54 17.51 4.01
CA LYS A 245 -8.66 18.67 3.94
C LYS A 245 -7.82 18.64 2.68
N GLN A 246 -7.24 17.48 2.33
CA GLN A 246 -6.44 17.36 1.11
C GLN A 246 -7.25 17.65 -0.15
N LEU A 247 -8.46 17.10 -0.28
CA LEU A 247 -9.33 17.38 -1.43
C LEU A 247 -9.65 18.88 -1.53
N ALA A 248 -9.94 19.52 -0.40
CA ALA A 248 -10.32 20.92 -0.34
C ALA A 248 -9.17 21.88 -0.68
N VAL A 249 -7.96 21.63 -0.16
CA VAL A 249 -6.85 22.59 -0.29
C VAL A 249 -5.92 22.29 -1.45
N CYS A 250 -5.84 21.03 -1.91
CA CYS A 250 -4.95 20.61 -3.00
C CYS A 250 -5.67 20.42 -4.35
N GLY A 251 -6.91 20.90 -4.50
CA GLY A 251 -7.62 20.89 -5.78
C GLY A 251 -7.95 19.49 -6.30
N GLU A 252 -8.17 18.52 -5.40
CA GLU A 252 -8.39 17.10 -5.72
C GLU A 252 -7.21 16.40 -6.45
N ALA A 253 -5.99 16.94 -6.35
CA ALA A 253 -4.79 16.25 -6.82
C ALA A 253 -4.69 14.82 -6.23
N PRO A 254 -4.12 13.83 -6.95
CA PRO A 254 -3.92 12.48 -6.42
C PRO A 254 -3.20 12.53 -5.06
N PHE A 255 -3.74 11.78 -4.09
CA PHE A 255 -3.14 11.68 -2.77
C PHE A 255 -2.34 10.38 -2.65
N TYR A 256 -1.18 10.46 -1.98
CA TYR A 256 -0.21 9.38 -1.81
C TYR A 256 0.18 9.26 -0.33
N THR A 257 -0.24 8.21 0.37
CA THR A 257 -0.11 8.15 1.85
C THR A 257 0.82 7.02 2.32
N LEU A 258 1.59 7.26 3.38
CA LEU A 258 2.38 6.22 4.07
C LEU A 258 1.53 5.53 5.13
N GLY A 259 0.77 4.50 4.75
CA GLY A 259 -0.29 3.92 5.59
C GLY A 259 -1.60 4.70 5.44
N PRO A 260 -2.15 5.31 6.51
CA PRO A 260 -1.49 5.60 7.80
C PRO A 260 -1.54 4.46 8.85
N LEU A 261 -0.55 4.41 9.74
CA LEU A 261 -0.54 3.57 10.94
C LEU A 261 -1.62 4.03 11.92
N THR A 262 -2.50 3.11 12.30
CA THR A 262 -3.64 3.40 13.17
C THR A 262 -3.34 3.30 14.66
N THR A 263 -2.17 2.75 15.03
CA THR A 263 -1.68 2.63 16.39
C THR A 263 -0.16 2.45 16.40
N ASP A 264 0.50 2.91 17.48
CA ASP A 264 1.97 2.88 17.62
C ASP A 264 2.48 1.69 18.45
N ILE A 265 1.58 0.83 18.94
CA ILE A 265 1.91 -0.15 19.99
C ILE A 265 2.31 -1.53 19.47
N ALA A 266 2.46 -1.71 18.15
CA ALA A 266 2.70 -3.02 17.53
C ALA A 266 3.89 -3.04 16.54
N PRO A 267 5.08 -2.55 16.91
CA PRO A 267 6.26 -2.69 16.06
C PRO A 267 6.52 -4.17 15.75
N GLY A 268 6.86 -4.48 14.50
CA GLY A 268 6.88 -5.85 13.98
C GLY A 268 5.61 -6.23 13.20
N TYR A 269 4.52 -5.48 13.40
CA TYR A 269 3.23 -5.69 12.76
C TYR A 269 2.69 -4.40 12.11
N ASP A 270 3.57 -3.45 11.81
CA ASP A 270 3.16 -2.14 11.29
C ASP A 270 2.57 -2.21 9.88
N HIS A 271 2.89 -3.24 9.11
CA HIS A 271 2.16 -3.57 7.88
C HIS A 271 0.65 -3.77 8.14
N ILE A 272 0.27 -4.37 9.28
CA ILE A 272 -1.14 -4.55 9.67
C ILE A 272 -1.72 -3.25 10.22
N THR A 273 -1.03 -2.59 11.16
CA THR A 273 -1.52 -1.35 11.78
C THR A 273 -1.78 -0.27 10.72
N SER A 274 -0.92 -0.21 9.71
CA SER A 274 -1.05 0.68 8.56
C SER A 274 -2.01 0.16 7.50
N GLY A 275 -2.09 -1.16 7.25
CA GLY A 275 -3.05 -1.74 6.31
C GLY A 275 -4.50 -1.36 6.63
N ILE A 276 -4.84 -1.24 7.92
CA ILE A 276 -6.15 -0.73 8.38
C ILE A 276 -6.37 0.71 7.89
N GLY A 277 -5.43 1.61 8.19
CA GLY A 277 -5.57 3.02 7.82
C GLY A 277 -5.48 3.23 6.31
N ALA A 278 -4.64 2.46 5.61
CA ALA A 278 -4.47 2.49 4.17
C ALA A 278 -5.76 2.09 3.44
N ALA A 279 -6.45 1.04 3.89
CA ALA A 279 -7.76 0.66 3.35
C ALA A 279 -8.81 1.75 3.58
N MET A 280 -8.83 2.37 4.77
CA MET A 280 -9.77 3.45 5.09
C MET A 280 -9.53 4.71 4.24
N ILE A 281 -8.29 5.19 4.17
CA ILE A 281 -7.97 6.40 3.42
C ILE A 281 -8.05 6.17 1.91
N GLY A 282 -7.69 4.98 1.44
CA GLY A 282 -7.93 4.53 0.07
C GLY A 282 -9.42 4.57 -0.29
N TRP A 283 -10.28 4.06 0.59
CA TRP A 283 -11.74 4.12 0.41
C TRP A 283 -12.22 5.57 0.33
N PHE A 284 -11.72 6.45 1.20
CA PHE A 284 -12.13 7.86 1.19
C PHE A 284 -11.67 8.61 -0.06
N GLY A 285 -10.59 8.16 -0.72
CA GLY A 285 -10.20 8.64 -2.04
C GLY A 285 -8.71 8.73 -2.31
N CYS A 286 -7.85 8.20 -1.44
CA CYS A 286 -6.41 8.16 -1.68
C CYS A 286 -6.11 7.36 -2.96
N ALA A 287 -5.21 7.88 -3.80
CA ALA A 287 -4.95 7.34 -5.13
C ALA A 287 -3.83 6.30 -5.12
N MET A 288 -2.82 6.49 -4.27
CA MET A 288 -1.69 5.58 -4.11
C MET A 288 -1.34 5.39 -2.63
N LEU A 289 -0.95 4.17 -2.27
CA LEU A 289 -0.62 3.80 -0.89
C LEU A 289 0.84 3.35 -0.83
N CYS A 290 1.69 4.09 -0.12
CA CYS A 290 3.04 3.63 0.16
C CYS A 290 2.95 2.52 1.19
N TYR A 291 3.52 1.36 0.85
CA TYR A 291 3.51 0.24 1.76
C TYR A 291 4.27 0.52 3.06
N VAL A 292 4.02 -0.30 4.05
CA VAL A 292 4.78 -0.36 5.30
C VAL A 292 5.10 -1.82 5.52
N THR A 293 6.36 -2.12 5.83
CA THR A 293 6.81 -3.51 6.00
C THR A 293 6.65 -3.94 7.47
N PRO A 294 6.69 -5.25 7.77
CA PRO A 294 6.78 -5.73 9.15
C PRO A 294 7.97 -5.14 9.93
N LYS A 295 9.05 -4.75 9.24
CA LYS A 295 10.26 -4.19 9.86
C LYS A 295 10.27 -2.67 9.99
N GLU A 296 9.18 -1.98 9.65
CA GLU A 296 9.09 -0.56 9.94
C GLU A 296 9.39 -0.31 11.43
N HIS A 297 10.11 0.78 11.71
CA HIS A 297 10.65 1.11 13.05
C HIS A 297 11.67 0.12 13.64
N LEU A 298 12.05 -0.95 12.95
CA LEU A 298 12.93 -2.00 13.47
C LEU A 298 14.19 -2.23 12.64
N GLY A 299 14.13 -2.06 11.31
CA GLY A 299 15.29 -2.23 10.45
C GLY A 299 14.98 -2.32 8.96
N LEU A 300 15.99 -2.67 8.16
CA LEU A 300 15.83 -2.79 6.72
C LEU A 300 15.06 -4.06 6.33
N PRO A 301 14.03 -3.96 5.46
CA PRO A 301 13.25 -5.10 5.00
C PRO A 301 14.09 -6.02 4.10
N ASN A 302 13.93 -7.33 4.30
CA ASN A 302 14.42 -8.36 3.40
C ASN A 302 13.32 -8.75 2.39
N LYS A 303 13.63 -9.72 1.50
CA LYS A 303 12.72 -10.20 0.45
C LYS A 303 11.36 -10.70 0.98
N LYS A 304 11.32 -11.35 2.15
CA LYS A 304 10.07 -11.80 2.78
C LYS A 304 9.26 -10.61 3.27
N ASP A 305 9.90 -9.67 3.96
CA ASP A 305 9.25 -8.47 4.49
C ASP A 305 8.67 -7.60 3.36
N VAL A 306 9.35 -7.56 2.21
CA VAL A 306 8.86 -6.90 0.99
C VAL A 306 7.59 -7.58 0.45
N LYS A 307 7.59 -8.92 0.30
CA LYS A 307 6.40 -9.67 -0.15
C LYS A 307 5.22 -9.42 0.78
N GLU A 308 5.45 -9.52 2.09
CA GLU A 308 4.42 -9.35 3.11
C GLU A 308 3.83 -7.93 3.09
N GLY A 309 4.66 -6.90 2.97
CA GLY A 309 4.21 -5.52 2.78
C GLY A 309 3.39 -5.33 1.50
N VAL A 310 3.87 -5.86 0.37
CA VAL A 310 3.20 -5.72 -0.94
C VAL A 310 1.84 -6.41 -0.92
N ILE A 311 1.76 -7.67 -0.47
CA ILE A 311 0.49 -8.42 -0.40
C ILE A 311 -0.51 -7.73 0.54
N THR A 312 -0.04 -7.24 1.69
CA THR A 312 -0.88 -6.50 2.65
C THR A 312 -1.48 -5.26 2.01
N TYR A 313 -0.69 -4.51 1.25
CA TYR A 313 -1.15 -3.29 0.60
C TYR A 313 -1.98 -3.54 -0.66
N LYS A 314 -1.75 -4.62 -1.41
CA LYS A 314 -2.68 -5.03 -2.48
C LYS A 314 -4.04 -5.39 -1.93
N LEU A 315 -4.09 -6.07 -0.78
CA LEU A 315 -5.34 -6.35 -0.08
C LEU A 315 -6.03 -5.04 0.37
N ALA A 316 -5.28 -4.11 0.98
CA ALA A 316 -5.83 -2.83 1.43
C ALA A 316 -6.37 -1.98 0.25
N ALA A 317 -5.62 -1.90 -0.84
CA ALA A 317 -6.03 -1.22 -2.08
C ALA A 317 -7.29 -1.86 -2.68
N HIS A 318 -7.34 -3.19 -2.77
CA HIS A 318 -8.51 -3.92 -3.27
C HIS A 318 -9.74 -3.74 -2.36
N ALA A 319 -9.55 -3.78 -1.04
CA ALA A 319 -10.62 -3.51 -0.07
C ALA A 319 -11.18 -2.08 -0.22
N ALA A 320 -10.31 -1.10 -0.45
CA ALA A 320 -10.71 0.26 -0.78
C ALA A 320 -11.50 0.32 -2.10
N ASP A 321 -11.07 -0.39 -3.15
CA ASP A 321 -11.77 -0.44 -4.43
C ASP A 321 -13.14 -1.11 -4.33
N LEU A 322 -13.29 -2.15 -3.50
CA LEU A 322 -14.59 -2.75 -3.15
C LEU A 322 -15.50 -1.74 -2.43
N ALA A 323 -14.98 -1.03 -1.43
CA ALA A 323 -15.73 -0.04 -0.67
C ALA A 323 -16.12 1.19 -1.50
N LYS A 324 -15.31 1.54 -2.51
CA LYS A 324 -15.62 2.54 -3.55
C LYS A 324 -16.67 2.06 -4.55
N GLY A 325 -16.95 0.77 -4.61
CA GLY A 325 -17.82 0.17 -5.64
C GLY A 325 -17.19 0.22 -7.03
N HIS A 326 -15.85 0.12 -7.13
CA HIS A 326 -15.17 0.12 -8.42
C HIS A 326 -15.67 -1.05 -9.30
N PRO A 327 -16.09 -0.82 -10.56
CA PRO A 327 -16.84 -1.79 -11.35
C PRO A 327 -16.18 -3.16 -11.51
N ALA A 328 -14.85 -3.20 -11.51
CA ALA A 328 -14.09 -4.44 -11.71
C ALA A 328 -13.70 -5.18 -10.42
N ALA A 329 -13.79 -4.54 -9.25
CA ALA A 329 -13.23 -5.09 -8.02
C ALA A 329 -13.96 -6.38 -7.59
N GLN A 330 -15.28 -6.32 -7.50
CA GLN A 330 -16.10 -7.42 -6.95
C GLN A 330 -16.06 -8.70 -7.81
N MET A 331 -15.66 -8.61 -9.08
CA MET A 331 -15.56 -9.78 -9.96
C MET A 331 -14.53 -10.80 -9.43
N ARG A 332 -13.41 -10.35 -8.87
CA ARG A 332 -12.38 -11.24 -8.31
C ARG A 332 -12.89 -11.96 -7.07
N ASP A 333 -13.51 -11.24 -6.14
CA ASP A 333 -14.11 -11.80 -4.92
C ASP A 333 -15.17 -12.84 -5.23
N ASN A 334 -16.04 -12.55 -6.20
CA ASN A 334 -17.10 -13.46 -6.61
C ASN A 334 -16.53 -14.71 -7.29
N ALA A 335 -15.51 -14.57 -8.14
CA ALA A 335 -14.86 -15.71 -8.79
C ALA A 335 -14.19 -16.64 -7.75
N LEU A 336 -13.45 -16.07 -6.79
CA LEU A 336 -12.78 -16.83 -5.73
C LEU A 336 -13.82 -17.48 -4.79
N SER A 337 -14.85 -16.73 -4.39
CA SER A 337 -15.95 -17.23 -3.55
C SER A 337 -16.70 -18.38 -4.23
N LYS A 338 -16.93 -18.27 -5.54
CA LYS A 338 -17.54 -19.34 -6.33
C LYS A 338 -16.63 -20.58 -6.39
N ALA A 339 -15.34 -20.40 -6.65
CA ALA A 339 -14.38 -21.50 -6.65
C ALA A 339 -14.34 -22.21 -5.29
N ARG A 340 -14.37 -21.44 -4.19
CA ARG A 340 -14.44 -21.96 -2.83
C ARG A 340 -15.70 -22.78 -2.58
N PHE A 341 -16.87 -22.25 -2.95
CA PHE A 341 -18.14 -22.95 -2.73
C PHE A 341 -18.28 -24.23 -3.58
N GLU A 342 -17.69 -24.23 -4.78
CA GLU A 342 -17.67 -25.38 -5.69
C GLU A 342 -16.50 -26.33 -5.43
N PHE A 343 -15.72 -26.11 -4.36
CA PHE A 343 -14.53 -26.90 -4.00
C PHE A 343 -13.50 -27.03 -5.13
N ARG A 344 -13.42 -26.02 -6.01
CA ARG A 344 -12.38 -25.90 -7.03
C ARG A 344 -11.11 -25.33 -6.40
N TRP A 345 -10.44 -26.13 -5.58
CA TRP A 345 -9.29 -25.72 -4.77
C TRP A 345 -8.18 -25.06 -5.59
N GLU A 346 -7.82 -25.65 -6.73
CA GLU A 346 -6.82 -25.08 -7.64
C GLU A 346 -7.19 -23.69 -8.13
N ASP A 347 -8.45 -23.51 -8.53
CA ASP A 347 -8.93 -22.20 -8.98
C ASP A 347 -8.96 -21.20 -7.82
N GLN A 348 -9.34 -21.63 -6.62
CA GLN A 348 -9.31 -20.79 -5.42
C GLN A 348 -7.89 -20.31 -5.10
N PHE A 349 -6.89 -21.19 -5.17
CA PHE A 349 -5.49 -20.81 -4.92
C PHE A 349 -4.99 -19.84 -6.00
N ASN A 350 -5.22 -20.16 -7.27
CA ASN A 350 -4.75 -19.35 -8.39
C ASN A 350 -5.39 -17.95 -8.46
N LEU A 351 -6.60 -17.79 -7.90
CA LEU A 351 -7.29 -16.49 -7.81
C LEU A 351 -6.86 -15.65 -6.59
N ALA A 352 -6.19 -16.25 -5.61
CA ALA A 352 -5.72 -15.55 -4.41
C ALA A 352 -4.66 -14.47 -4.75
N LEU A 353 -4.43 -13.53 -3.83
CA LEU A 353 -3.35 -12.54 -3.98
C LEU A 353 -1.97 -13.19 -3.88
N ASP A 354 -1.86 -14.24 -3.06
CA ASP A 354 -0.66 -15.06 -2.91
C ASP A 354 -1.03 -16.55 -3.09
N PRO A 355 -1.01 -17.06 -4.34
CA PRO A 355 -1.34 -18.44 -4.63
C PRO A 355 -0.41 -19.45 -3.94
N GLU A 356 0.85 -19.09 -3.72
CA GLU A 356 1.84 -19.96 -3.08
C GLU A 356 1.43 -20.24 -1.63
N VAL A 357 1.18 -19.18 -0.85
CA VAL A 357 0.79 -19.31 0.57
C VAL A 357 -0.59 -19.96 0.73
N ALA A 358 -1.54 -19.64 -0.14
CA ALA A 358 -2.88 -20.25 -0.09
C ALA A 358 -2.83 -21.77 -0.26
N ARG A 359 -1.94 -22.26 -1.15
CA ARG A 359 -1.70 -23.68 -1.39
C ARG A 359 -0.92 -24.32 -0.25
N GLU A 360 0.16 -23.68 0.19
CA GLU A 360 1.00 -24.13 1.30
C GLU A 360 0.16 -24.41 2.55
N TYR A 361 -0.67 -23.46 2.98
CA TYR A 361 -1.48 -23.60 4.19
C TYR A 361 -2.55 -24.68 4.10
N HIS A 362 -3.10 -24.94 2.91
CA HIS A 362 -3.99 -26.09 2.71
C HIS A 362 -3.20 -27.40 2.85
N ASP A 363 -2.03 -27.47 2.22
CA ASP A 363 -1.23 -28.69 2.09
C ASP A 363 -0.47 -29.07 3.35
N GLU A 364 -0.30 -28.15 4.30
CA GLU A 364 0.18 -28.46 5.66
C GLU A 364 -0.61 -29.59 6.34
N THR A 365 -1.91 -29.71 6.03
CA THR A 365 -2.79 -30.71 6.63
C THR A 365 -3.38 -31.70 5.63
N LEU A 366 -3.55 -31.31 4.37
CA LEU A 366 -4.11 -32.15 3.32
C LEU A 366 -3.24 -32.14 2.04
N PRO A 367 -1.99 -32.65 2.09
CA PRO A 367 -1.02 -32.52 1.00
C PRO A 367 -1.32 -33.41 -0.22
N ALA A 368 -2.16 -34.42 -0.08
CA ALA A 368 -2.43 -35.36 -1.17
C ALA A 368 -3.15 -34.67 -2.33
N GLU A 369 -2.73 -34.95 -3.57
CA GLU A 369 -3.37 -34.39 -4.79
C GLU A 369 -4.89 -34.63 -4.83
N GLY A 370 -5.35 -35.79 -4.35
CA GLY A 370 -6.78 -36.11 -4.26
C GLY A 370 -7.56 -35.18 -3.32
N ALA A 371 -6.89 -34.51 -2.37
CA ALA A 371 -7.54 -33.54 -1.48
C ALA A 371 -7.96 -32.26 -2.22
N LYS A 372 -7.36 -31.94 -3.36
CA LYS A 372 -7.78 -30.80 -4.21
C LYS A 372 -9.10 -31.04 -4.93
N LEU A 373 -9.63 -32.27 -4.85
CA LEU A 373 -10.97 -32.65 -5.31
C LEU A 373 -11.94 -32.88 -4.14
N ALA A 374 -11.49 -32.69 -2.89
CA ALA A 374 -12.29 -32.95 -1.71
C ALA A 374 -13.31 -31.83 -1.45
N HIS A 375 -14.53 -32.21 -1.08
CA HIS A 375 -15.59 -31.26 -0.71
C HIS A 375 -15.51 -30.87 0.78
N PHE A 376 -14.30 -30.69 1.30
CA PHE A 376 -14.02 -30.27 2.67
C PHE A 376 -12.55 -29.83 2.80
N CYS A 377 -12.23 -29.18 3.93
CA CYS A 377 -10.85 -28.98 4.38
C CYS A 377 -10.66 -29.57 5.79
N SER A 378 -9.44 -29.50 6.31
CA SER A 378 -9.07 -30.00 7.63
C SER A 378 -9.83 -29.33 8.78
N MET A 379 -10.33 -28.10 8.62
CA MET A 379 -11.07 -27.38 9.65
C MET A 379 -12.39 -28.05 10.04
N CYS A 380 -13.15 -28.59 9.09
CA CYS A 380 -14.46 -29.19 9.34
C CYS A 380 -14.49 -30.70 9.08
N GLY A 381 -13.53 -31.21 8.32
CA GLY A 381 -13.52 -32.60 7.86
C GLY A 381 -14.71 -32.93 6.93
N PRO A 382 -14.82 -34.20 6.51
CA PRO A 382 -15.75 -34.63 5.46
C PRO A 382 -17.23 -34.55 5.86
N HIS A 383 -17.56 -34.57 7.15
CA HIS A 383 -18.94 -34.70 7.63
C HIS A 383 -19.60 -33.38 8.04
N PHE A 384 -18.80 -32.35 8.33
CA PHE A 384 -19.31 -31.10 8.90
C PHE A 384 -18.99 -29.87 8.05
N CYS A 385 -18.52 -30.06 6.81
CA CYS A 385 -18.31 -28.94 5.91
C CYS A 385 -19.65 -28.29 5.53
N SER A 386 -19.86 -27.05 5.97
CA SER A 386 -21.10 -26.29 5.76
C SER A 386 -21.44 -26.09 4.28
N MET A 387 -20.43 -25.85 3.43
CA MET A 387 -20.63 -25.67 1.99
C MET A 387 -21.09 -26.97 1.32
N LYS A 388 -20.54 -28.13 1.73
CA LYS A 388 -20.96 -29.44 1.22
C LYS A 388 -22.39 -29.76 1.63
N ILE A 389 -22.73 -29.55 2.90
CA ILE A 389 -24.10 -29.71 3.40
C ILE A 389 -25.07 -28.84 2.58
N THR A 390 -24.70 -27.59 2.30
CA THR A 390 -25.52 -26.68 1.48
C THR A 390 -25.68 -27.19 0.04
N GLN A 391 -24.62 -27.73 -0.56
CA GLN A 391 -24.67 -28.32 -1.89
C GLN A 391 -25.64 -29.52 -1.94
N ASP A 392 -25.55 -30.42 -0.96
CA ASP A 392 -26.42 -31.60 -0.87
C ASP A 392 -27.91 -31.21 -0.73
N VAL A 393 -28.20 -30.16 0.04
CA VAL A 393 -29.56 -29.61 0.19
C VAL A 393 -30.08 -29.04 -1.14
N ARG A 394 -29.26 -28.28 -1.86
CA ARG A 394 -29.63 -27.72 -3.18
C ARG A 394 -29.86 -28.81 -4.22
N GLU A 395 -29.01 -29.83 -4.25
CA GLU A 395 -29.15 -30.97 -5.14
C GLU A 395 -30.44 -31.77 -4.85
N TYR A 396 -30.75 -32.01 -3.56
CA TYR A 396 -32.00 -32.65 -3.16
C TYR A 396 -33.23 -31.83 -3.60
N ALA A 397 -33.22 -30.51 -3.36
CA ALA A 397 -34.30 -29.62 -3.76
C ALA A 397 -34.55 -29.65 -5.28
N ALA A 398 -33.48 -29.59 -6.08
CA ALA A 398 -33.55 -29.66 -7.53
C ALA A 398 -34.11 -31.02 -8.03
N GLN A 399 -33.71 -32.14 -7.42
CA GLN A 399 -34.21 -33.48 -7.77
C GLN A 399 -35.70 -33.67 -7.47
N GLN A 400 -36.21 -33.04 -6.40
CA GLN A 400 -37.61 -33.13 -6.03
C GLN A 400 -38.52 -32.20 -6.86
N GLY A 401 -37.97 -31.33 -7.71
CA GLY A 401 -38.75 -30.43 -8.57
C GLY A 401 -39.59 -29.41 -7.79
N VAL A 402 -39.16 -29.07 -6.57
CA VAL A 402 -39.88 -28.18 -5.67
C VAL A 402 -39.21 -26.80 -5.71
N GLU A 403 -39.99 -25.71 -5.86
CA GLU A 403 -39.52 -24.32 -5.68
C GLU A 403 -38.67 -24.21 -4.40
N GLU A 404 -37.52 -23.54 -4.48
CA GLU A 404 -36.43 -23.55 -3.49
C GLU A 404 -36.92 -23.40 -2.03
N GLU A 405 -37.91 -22.54 -1.80
CA GLU A 405 -38.54 -22.31 -0.48
C GLU A 405 -39.35 -23.50 0.05
N LYS A 406 -40.14 -24.17 -0.81
CA LYS A 406 -40.94 -25.34 -0.40
C LYS A 406 -40.05 -26.58 -0.20
N ALA A 407 -38.98 -26.70 -0.99
CA ALA A 407 -38.00 -27.77 -0.84
C ALA A 407 -37.24 -27.67 0.49
N LEU A 408 -36.84 -26.45 0.86
CA LEU A 408 -36.21 -26.17 2.14
C LEU A 408 -37.15 -26.48 3.31
N ALA A 409 -38.43 -26.06 3.23
CA ALA A 409 -39.40 -26.34 4.28
C ALA A 409 -39.66 -27.84 4.48
N VAL A 410 -39.81 -28.59 3.38
CA VAL A 410 -40.02 -30.06 3.43
C VAL A 410 -38.75 -30.77 3.91
N GLY A 411 -37.58 -30.43 3.35
CA GLY A 411 -36.30 -31.02 3.73
C GLY A 411 -35.91 -30.72 5.18
N MET A 412 -36.17 -29.50 5.68
CA MET A 412 -36.00 -29.17 7.09
C MET A 412 -36.99 -29.93 7.98
N ALA A 413 -38.26 -30.06 7.59
CA ALA A 413 -39.24 -30.84 8.36
C ALA A 413 -38.89 -32.34 8.40
N GLU A 414 -38.25 -32.85 7.34
CA GLU A 414 -37.78 -34.23 7.25
C GLU A 414 -36.51 -34.45 8.09
N LYS A 415 -35.52 -33.56 7.98
CA LYS A 415 -34.31 -33.59 8.82
C LYS A 415 -34.61 -33.34 10.30
N SER A 416 -35.57 -32.47 10.64
CA SER A 416 -36.04 -32.31 12.02
C SER A 416 -36.73 -33.57 12.54
N ARG A 417 -37.48 -34.30 11.70
CA ARG A 417 -38.06 -35.60 12.06
C ARG A 417 -36.98 -36.65 12.25
N GLU A 418 -35.98 -36.71 11.37
CA GLU A 418 -34.81 -37.59 11.54
C GLU A 418 -34.02 -37.27 12.80
N PHE A 419 -33.78 -35.99 13.11
CA PHE A 419 -33.11 -35.54 14.32
C PHE A 419 -33.88 -35.92 15.58
N ALA A 420 -35.20 -35.72 15.58
CA ALA A 420 -36.07 -36.15 16.68
C ALA A 420 -36.10 -37.68 16.81
N ALA A 421 -36.15 -38.42 15.69
CA ALA A 421 -36.13 -39.88 15.66
C ALA A 421 -34.77 -40.47 16.09
N GLY A 422 -33.67 -39.75 15.85
CA GLY A 422 -32.34 -40.06 16.35
C GLY A 422 -32.17 -39.79 17.85
N GLY A 423 -33.19 -39.28 18.54
CA GLY A 423 -33.15 -38.98 19.98
C GLY A 423 -32.71 -37.55 20.31
N GLY A 424 -32.68 -36.64 19.33
CA GLY A 424 -32.35 -35.22 19.53
C GLY A 424 -30.90 -34.97 19.95
N ALA A 425 -30.01 -35.95 19.75
CA ALA A 425 -28.60 -35.81 20.08
C ALA A 425 -27.89 -35.06 18.95
N ILE A 426 -27.22 -33.96 19.30
CA ILE A 426 -26.42 -33.16 18.35
C ILE A 426 -25.19 -33.95 17.86
N TYR A 427 -24.72 -34.90 18.68
CA TYR A 427 -23.60 -35.77 18.37
C TYR A 427 -24.08 -37.24 18.35
N HIS A 428 -24.02 -37.87 17.19
CA HIS A 428 -24.14 -39.32 17.06
C HIS A 428 -22.75 -39.92 16.96
N GLY A 429 -22.29 -40.56 18.02
CA GLY A 429 -21.07 -41.33 18.04
C GLY A 429 -21.28 -42.61 18.81
N ASN A 430 -21.05 -43.76 18.16
CA ASN A 430 -20.45 -44.85 18.90
C ASN A 430 -19.11 -44.32 19.39
N LEU A 431 -18.98 -44.11 20.70
CA LEU A 431 -17.67 -44.04 21.33
C LEU A 431 -16.89 -45.28 20.88
N PRO A 432 -15.61 -45.16 20.48
CA PRO A 432 -14.77 -46.34 20.30
C PRO A 432 -14.84 -47.14 21.61
N GLU A 433 -15.11 -48.44 21.53
CA GLU A 433 -15.04 -49.31 22.70
C GLU A 433 -13.68 -49.12 23.39
N GLY A 434 -13.67 -48.60 24.61
CA GLY A 434 -12.48 -48.58 25.48
C GLY A 434 -12.00 -47.25 26.06
N VAL A 435 -12.82 -46.21 26.20
CA VAL A 435 -12.43 -45.03 27.02
C VAL A 435 -13.34 -44.92 28.24
N ASP A 436 -12.80 -45.37 29.37
CA ASP A 436 -13.38 -45.20 30.70
C ASP A 436 -13.58 -43.71 31.02
N SER A 437 -14.78 -43.40 31.50
CA SER A 437 -15.19 -42.07 31.91
C SER A 437 -14.73 -41.76 33.34
N GLU A 438 -13.47 -41.42 33.53
CA GLU A 438 -13.02 -40.69 34.72
C GLU A 438 -11.95 -39.65 34.34
N HIS A 439 -12.40 -38.44 34.03
CA HIS A 439 -12.04 -37.20 34.72
C HIS A 439 -12.41 -35.98 33.87
N HIS A 440 -13.33 -35.20 34.43
CA HIS A 440 -13.74 -33.87 34.00
C HIS A 440 -12.65 -32.82 34.21
#